data_AF-A0A609WQV2-F1
#
_entry.id   AF-A0A609WQV2-F1
#
_cell.length_a   1.000
_cell.length_b   1.000
_cell.length_c   1.000
_cell.angle_alpha   90.00
_cell.angle_beta   90.00
_cell.angle_gamma   90.00
#
_symmetry.space_group_name_H-M   'P 1'
#
loop_
_entity.id
_entity.type
_entity.pdbx_description
1 polymer ?
#
loop_
_entity_poly.entity_id
_entity_poly.type
_entity_poly.pdbx_seq_one_letter_code
_entity_poly.pdbx_strand_id
1 'polypeptide(L)'
;IGIGQYRTYVPYTPETYGQRTKEYVLWQNMIARCYYTRNGKQVHKGYKGVVVCEHWHCFQNFCSDLPAIPGYNNWKDNPVKYEFDKDYSHRRYYSPDTMCFIPTSDNAKEAGLRNQAMKIAKSDYYSINKNRKVIVDDALVILEDSEMQFSVVMNGNTHTIITDTPYGTTIFFPLTKKIMRHCSIIDGDVHVFIQYVQWLQCQWTERNPFIDCYEV
;
A
#
# COMPACT_ATOMS: atom_id res chain seq x y z
N ILE A 1 25.70 20.28 -4.30
CA ILE A 1 24.87 20.34 -5.52
C ILE A 1 24.84 18.92 -6.07
N GLY A 2 23.67 18.28 -6.16
CA GLY A 2 23.58 16.94 -6.73
C GLY A 2 23.93 16.99 -8.21
N ILE A 3 24.77 16.07 -8.68
CA ILE A 3 25.15 15.95 -10.09
C ILE A 3 24.02 15.20 -10.80
N GLY A 4 23.48 15.76 -11.89
CA GLY A 4 22.48 15.09 -12.73
C GLY A 4 21.53 16.04 -13.46
N GLN A 5 20.70 15.48 -14.34
CA GLN A 5 19.78 16.24 -15.21
C GLN A 5 18.57 16.83 -14.48
N TYR A 6 18.11 16.19 -13.41
CA TYR A 6 16.94 16.62 -12.65
C TYR A 6 17.32 17.62 -11.57
N ARG A 7 16.65 18.78 -11.57
CA ARG A 7 16.91 19.88 -10.63
C ARG A 7 16.21 19.64 -9.29
N THR A 8 16.89 19.96 -8.20
CA THR A 8 16.31 19.96 -6.85
C THR A 8 15.61 21.27 -6.50
N TYR A 9 15.98 22.36 -7.19
CA TYR A 9 15.43 23.70 -7.01
C TYR A 9 14.76 24.18 -8.30
N VAL A 10 13.67 24.92 -8.15
CA VAL A 10 13.01 25.63 -9.24
C VAL A 10 13.98 26.69 -9.79
N PRO A 11 14.01 26.94 -11.12
CA PRO A 11 14.80 28.04 -11.66
C PRO A 11 14.51 29.35 -10.93
N TYR A 12 15.57 30.09 -10.59
CA TYR A 12 15.47 31.29 -9.77
C TYR A 12 14.66 32.40 -10.45
N THR A 13 13.64 32.87 -9.75
CA THR A 13 12.97 34.17 -9.90
C THR A 13 12.75 34.76 -8.50
N PRO A 14 12.46 36.06 -8.35
CA PRO A 14 12.10 36.64 -7.05
C PRO A 14 10.97 35.89 -6.33
N GLU A 15 10.04 35.30 -7.08
CA GLU A 15 8.89 34.56 -6.57
C GLU A 15 9.22 33.10 -6.19
N THR A 16 10.27 32.51 -6.78
CA THR A 16 10.65 31.09 -6.58
C THR A 16 11.92 30.92 -5.75
N TYR A 17 12.41 31.98 -5.12
CA TYR A 17 13.66 31.95 -4.35
C TYR A 17 13.64 30.85 -3.27
N GLY A 18 14.61 29.93 -3.35
CA GLY A 18 14.75 28.81 -2.42
C GLY A 18 13.70 27.70 -2.58
N GLN A 19 12.80 27.80 -3.56
CA GLN A 19 11.75 26.80 -3.79
C GLN A 19 12.33 25.51 -4.37
N ARG A 20 11.99 24.39 -3.72
CA ARG A 20 12.35 23.04 -4.19
C ARG A 20 11.37 22.58 -5.27
N THR A 21 11.84 21.76 -6.21
CA THR A 21 10.97 21.12 -7.20
C THR A 21 9.99 20.17 -6.50
N LYS A 22 8.83 19.95 -7.12
CA LYS A 22 7.77 19.08 -6.56
C LYS A 22 8.29 17.65 -6.38
N GLU A 23 9.06 17.17 -7.35
CA GLU A 23 9.70 15.86 -7.39
C GLU A 23 10.72 15.72 -6.26
N TYR A 24 11.52 16.75 -5.99
CA TYR A 24 12.48 16.72 -4.89
C TYR A 24 11.80 16.70 -3.53
N VAL A 25 10.74 17.49 -3.35
CA VAL A 25 9.93 17.45 -2.13
C VAL A 25 9.30 16.07 -1.94
N LEU A 26 8.78 15.47 -3.02
CA LEU A 26 8.20 14.12 -3.01
C LEU A 26 9.21 13.06 -2.56
N TRP A 27 10.37 13.02 -3.23
CA TRP A 27 11.48 12.12 -2.93
C TRP A 27 11.99 12.29 -1.50
N GLN A 28 12.25 13.53 -1.09
CA GLN A 28 12.75 13.84 0.24
C GLN A 28 11.76 13.40 1.33
N ASN A 29 10.45 13.60 1.10
CA ASN A 29 9.41 13.16 2.02
C ASN A 29 9.36 11.63 2.13
N MET A 30 9.48 10.90 1.01
CA MET A 30 9.56 9.43 1.00
C MET A 30 10.76 8.93 1.83
N ILE A 31 11.96 9.47 1.56
CA ILE A 31 13.19 9.13 2.29
C ILE A 31 13.06 9.45 3.78
N ALA A 32 12.52 10.63 4.12
CA ALA A 32 12.33 11.04 5.50
C ALA A 32 11.37 10.11 6.26
N ARG A 33 10.26 9.69 5.66
CA ARG A 33 9.32 8.74 6.30
C ARG A 33 10.00 7.43 6.68
N CYS A 34 10.89 6.91 5.84
CA CYS A 34 11.54 5.63 6.07
C CYS A 34 12.74 5.74 7.03
N TYR A 35 13.55 6.80 6.92
CA TYR A 35 14.88 6.82 7.52
C TYR A 35 15.13 7.98 8.49
N TYR A 36 14.23 8.97 8.58
CA TYR A 36 14.45 10.09 9.48
C TYR A 36 14.30 9.65 10.94
N THR A 37 15.39 9.83 11.69
CA THR A 37 15.45 9.53 13.13
C THR A 37 15.71 10.81 13.93
N ARG A 38 15.14 10.86 15.13
CA ARG A 38 15.40 11.89 16.13
C ARG A 38 15.63 11.21 17.46
N ASN A 39 16.75 11.53 18.12
CA ASN A 39 17.18 10.89 19.37
C ASN A 39 17.26 9.35 19.26
N GLY A 40 17.79 8.86 18.12
CA GLY A 40 17.93 7.42 17.85
C GLY A 40 16.62 6.67 17.58
N LYS A 41 15.47 7.37 17.49
CA LYS A 41 14.16 6.76 17.22
C LYS A 41 13.61 7.29 15.89
N GLN A 42 13.05 6.40 15.08
CA GLN A 42 12.35 6.80 13.87
C GLN A 42 11.18 7.73 14.22
N VAL A 43 11.11 8.87 13.53
CA VAL A 43 10.08 9.90 13.79
C VAL A 43 8.71 9.39 13.33
N HIS A 44 8.68 8.74 12.18
CA HIS A 44 7.46 8.21 11.58
C HIS A 44 7.20 6.78 12.06
N LYS A 45 6.62 6.62 13.25
CA LYS A 45 6.39 5.31 13.89
C LYS A 45 5.63 4.31 12.99
N GLY A 46 4.68 4.79 12.18
CA GLY A 46 3.93 3.95 11.24
C GLY A 46 4.77 3.35 10.11
N TYR A 47 5.95 3.92 9.87
CA TYR A 47 6.90 3.50 8.83
C TYR A 47 8.01 2.60 9.36
N LYS A 48 7.88 2.09 10.59
CA LYS A 48 8.84 1.11 11.13
C LYS A 48 8.92 -0.12 10.21
N GLY A 49 10.13 -0.46 9.78
CA GLY A 49 10.37 -1.58 8.86
C GLY A 49 9.97 -1.32 7.41
N VAL A 50 9.53 -0.11 7.06
CA VAL A 50 9.32 0.31 5.66
C VAL A 50 10.66 0.78 5.11
N VAL A 51 11.04 0.27 3.94
CA VAL A 51 12.29 0.66 3.27
C VAL A 51 12.03 1.09 1.82
N VAL A 52 12.98 1.83 1.26
CA VAL A 52 13.01 2.29 -0.13
C VAL A 52 14.01 1.43 -0.90
N CYS A 53 13.69 1.07 -2.14
CA CYS A 53 14.62 0.37 -3.02
C CYS A 53 15.92 1.15 -3.16
N GLU A 54 17.04 0.44 -3.21
CA GLU A 54 18.38 1.07 -3.28
C GLU A 54 18.49 2.02 -4.47
N HIS A 55 17.86 1.66 -5.60
CA HIS A 55 17.79 2.48 -6.79
C HIS A 55 17.25 3.89 -6.52
N TRP A 56 16.20 4.02 -5.71
CA TRP A 56 15.56 5.29 -5.36
C TRP A 56 16.21 6.05 -4.21
N HIS A 57 17.30 5.54 -3.61
CA HIS A 57 18.13 6.35 -2.71
C HIS A 57 18.90 7.43 -3.48
N CYS A 58 18.98 7.31 -4.81
CA CYS A 58 19.43 8.37 -5.69
C CYS A 58 18.23 9.18 -6.23
N PHE A 59 18.23 10.49 -5.99
CA PHE A 59 17.19 11.39 -6.50
C PHE A 59 17.07 11.36 -8.02
N GLN A 60 18.19 11.23 -8.75
CA GLN A 60 18.17 11.22 -10.22
C GLN A 60 17.44 9.99 -10.77
N ASN A 61 17.67 8.82 -10.17
CA ASN A 61 17.01 7.57 -10.50
C ASN A 61 15.50 7.62 -10.18
N PHE A 62 15.16 8.13 -8.99
CA PHE A 62 13.76 8.33 -8.63
C PHE A 62 13.02 9.22 -9.67
N CYS A 63 13.65 10.32 -10.09
CA CYS A 63 13.08 11.21 -11.09
C CYS A 63 12.99 10.60 -12.49
N SER A 64 13.91 9.71 -12.88
CA SER A 64 13.82 9.02 -14.18
C SER A 64 12.67 8.03 -14.24
N ASP A 65 12.34 7.39 -13.13
CA ASP A 65 11.26 6.40 -13.07
C ASP A 65 9.89 7.04 -12.93
N LEU A 66 9.82 8.24 -12.34
CA LEU A 66 8.58 8.92 -12.00
C LEU A 66 7.55 8.97 -13.14
N PRO A 67 7.92 9.25 -14.41
CA PRO A 67 6.97 9.25 -15.53
C PRO A 67 6.32 7.91 -15.85
N ALA A 68 6.94 6.79 -15.48
CA ALA A 68 6.40 5.45 -15.69
C ALA A 68 5.45 5.01 -14.57
N ILE A 69 5.39 5.74 -13.45
CA ILE A 69 4.52 5.41 -12.33
C ILE A 69 3.06 5.68 -12.71
N PRO A 70 2.14 4.72 -12.45
CA PRO A 70 0.71 4.92 -12.69
C PRO A 70 0.18 6.20 -12.02
N GLY A 71 -0.57 7.00 -12.78
CA GLY A 71 -1.15 8.26 -12.30
C GLY A 71 -0.20 9.47 -12.28
N TYR A 72 1.07 9.33 -12.71
CA TYR A 72 2.04 10.43 -12.67
C TYR A 72 1.56 11.71 -13.39
N ASN A 73 0.98 11.58 -14.59
CA ASN A 73 0.49 12.74 -15.33
C ASN A 73 -0.57 13.51 -14.54
N ASN A 74 -1.48 12.80 -13.88
CA ASN A 74 -2.51 13.41 -13.06
C ASN A 74 -1.92 14.16 -11.85
N TRP A 75 -0.92 13.58 -11.19
CA TRP A 75 -0.18 14.23 -10.11
C TRP A 75 0.64 15.43 -10.60
N LYS A 76 1.30 15.31 -11.74
CA LYS A 76 2.12 16.39 -12.32
C LYS A 76 1.27 17.64 -12.55
N ASP A 77 0.07 17.45 -13.09
CA ASP A 77 -0.89 18.51 -13.38
C ASP A 77 -1.57 19.02 -12.09
N ASN A 78 -1.87 18.12 -11.13
CA ASN A 78 -2.63 18.42 -9.92
C ASN A 78 -2.01 17.81 -8.65
N PRO A 79 -0.80 18.23 -8.22
CA PRO A 79 -0.04 17.54 -7.17
C PRO A 79 -0.67 17.62 -5.78
N VAL A 80 -1.65 18.50 -5.59
CA VAL A 80 -2.42 18.64 -4.34
C VAL A 80 -3.56 17.63 -4.26
N LYS A 81 -4.04 17.12 -5.41
CA LYS A 81 -5.16 16.17 -5.48
C LYS A 81 -4.73 14.72 -5.51
N TYR A 82 -3.44 14.46 -5.72
CA TYR A 82 -2.89 13.12 -5.87
C TYR A 82 -1.79 12.89 -4.86
N GLU A 83 -1.77 11.70 -4.28
CA GLU A 83 -0.78 11.27 -3.31
C GLU A 83 0.04 10.13 -3.90
N PHE A 84 1.34 10.17 -3.63
CA PHE A 84 2.27 9.09 -3.96
C PHE A 84 2.22 8.07 -2.83
N ASP A 85 1.45 7.01 -3.04
CA ASP A 85 1.09 6.07 -1.98
C ASP A 85 1.55 4.64 -2.26
N LYS A 86 2.07 4.00 -1.21
CA LYS A 86 2.47 2.59 -1.20
C LYS A 86 1.36 1.71 -0.62
N ASP A 87 0.52 2.29 0.23
CA ASP A 87 -0.44 1.54 1.03
C ASP A 87 -1.57 0.99 0.15
N TYR A 88 -1.79 1.55 -1.03
CA TYR A 88 -2.63 0.99 -2.09
C TYR A 88 -2.14 -0.36 -2.63
N SER A 89 -0.83 -0.59 -2.71
CA SER A 89 -0.29 -1.93 -3.02
C SER A 89 -0.22 -2.82 -1.78
N HIS A 90 -0.52 -2.29 -0.59
CA HIS A 90 -0.42 -2.97 0.70
C HIS A 90 0.98 -3.51 1.03
N ARG A 91 2.00 -3.16 0.23
CA ARG A 91 3.39 -3.54 0.41
C ARG A 91 4.11 -2.48 1.26
N ARG A 92 4.94 -2.93 2.20
CA ARG A 92 5.72 -2.07 3.10
C ARG A 92 7.07 -1.68 2.50
N TYR A 93 7.11 -1.38 1.20
CA TYR A 93 8.33 -1.13 0.43
C TYR A 93 8.06 -0.08 -0.64
N TYR A 94 8.95 0.89 -0.81
CA TYR A 94 8.88 1.90 -1.87
C TYR A 94 9.75 1.48 -3.08
N SER A 95 9.13 1.27 -4.23
CA SER A 95 9.80 0.96 -5.49
C SER A 95 8.89 1.22 -6.69
N PRO A 96 9.41 1.21 -7.94
CA PRO A 96 8.59 1.46 -9.12
C PRO A 96 7.36 0.54 -9.25
N ASP A 97 7.46 -0.69 -8.76
CA ASP A 97 6.42 -1.72 -8.83
C ASP A 97 5.40 -1.66 -7.68
N THR A 98 5.68 -0.92 -6.60
CA THR A 98 4.78 -0.85 -5.43
C THR A 98 4.08 0.49 -5.28
N MET A 99 4.42 1.46 -6.12
CA MET A 99 3.94 2.83 -6.03
C MET A 99 2.97 3.19 -7.14
N CYS A 100 1.99 4.00 -6.79
CA CYS A 100 1.12 4.70 -7.73
C CYS A 100 0.79 6.09 -7.20
N PHE A 101 0.31 6.95 -8.10
CA PHE A 101 -0.32 8.21 -7.75
C PHE A 101 -1.83 8.01 -7.76
N ILE A 102 -2.45 8.12 -6.59
CA ILE A 102 -3.90 7.97 -6.42
C ILE A 102 -4.52 9.28 -5.94
N PRO A 103 -5.80 9.55 -6.24
CA PRO A 103 -6.49 10.68 -5.66
C PRO A 103 -6.45 10.64 -4.13
N THR A 104 -6.25 11.79 -3.48
CA THR A 104 -6.29 11.93 -2.02
C THR A 104 -7.61 11.40 -1.43
N SER A 105 -8.71 11.56 -2.17
CA SER A 105 -10.02 11.01 -1.81
C SER A 105 -10.03 9.49 -1.74
N ASP A 106 -9.33 8.84 -2.66
CA ASP A 106 -9.33 7.38 -2.79
C ASP A 106 -8.42 6.77 -1.75
N ASN A 107 -7.27 7.40 -1.46
CA ASN A 107 -6.43 7.01 -0.34
C ASN A 107 -7.19 7.12 1.00
N ALA A 108 -7.90 8.22 1.21
CA ALA A 108 -8.73 8.40 2.41
C ALA A 108 -9.85 7.35 2.49
N LYS A 109 -10.46 7.00 1.34
CA LYS A 109 -11.49 5.96 1.25
C LYS A 109 -10.92 4.57 1.57
N GLU A 110 -9.78 4.19 0.99
CA GLU A 110 -9.05 2.94 1.30
C GLU A 110 -8.79 2.84 2.79
N ALA A 111 -8.20 3.87 3.39
CA ALA A 111 -7.85 3.87 4.80
C ALA A 111 -9.10 3.73 5.69
N GLY A 112 -10.20 4.41 5.31
CA GLY A 112 -11.50 4.28 5.98
C GLY A 112 -12.05 2.85 5.91
N LEU A 113 -12.02 2.24 4.73
CA LEU A 113 -12.48 0.87 4.48
C LEU A 113 -11.64 -0.15 5.26
N ARG A 114 -10.31 -0.04 5.23
CA ARG A 114 -9.42 -0.91 6.01
C ARG A 114 -9.68 -0.81 7.51
N ASN A 115 -9.88 0.39 8.03
CA ASN A 115 -10.26 0.60 9.43
C ASN A 115 -11.62 -0.04 9.76
N GLN A 116 -12.58 0.06 8.84
CA GLN A 116 -13.88 -0.59 8.99
C GLN A 116 -13.75 -2.12 8.96
N ALA A 117 -12.92 -2.67 8.08
CA ALA A 117 -12.67 -4.10 7.96
C ALA A 117 -12.06 -4.68 9.24
N MET A 118 -11.25 -3.93 9.97
CA MET A 118 -10.67 -4.37 11.26
C MET A 118 -11.61 -4.20 12.45
N LYS A 119 -12.74 -3.51 12.29
CA LYS A 119 -13.63 -3.18 13.41
C LYS A 119 -14.52 -4.36 13.78
N ILE A 120 -14.27 -4.94 14.95
CA ILE A 120 -15.12 -5.97 15.53
C ILE A 120 -16.37 -5.33 16.16
N ALA A 121 -17.55 -5.89 15.88
CA ALA A 121 -18.80 -5.45 16.49
C ALA A 121 -18.77 -5.64 18.02
N LYS A 122 -19.41 -4.73 18.76
CA LYS A 122 -19.38 -4.75 20.24
C LYS A 122 -19.98 -6.04 20.82
N SER A 123 -21.02 -6.58 20.16
CA SER A 123 -21.66 -7.86 20.48
C SER A 123 -20.67 -9.02 20.46
N ASP A 124 -19.79 -9.03 19.48
CA ASP A 124 -18.90 -10.17 19.18
C ASP A 124 -17.48 -9.95 19.71
N TYR A 125 -17.20 -8.77 20.28
CA TYR A 125 -15.87 -8.40 20.76
C TYR A 125 -15.31 -9.42 21.75
N TYR A 126 -16.09 -9.81 22.76
CA TYR A 126 -15.62 -10.71 23.80
C TYR A 126 -15.37 -12.13 23.26
N SER A 127 -16.29 -12.66 22.46
CA SER A 127 -16.18 -14.01 21.88
C SER A 127 -15.02 -14.11 20.89
N ILE A 128 -14.89 -13.14 19.97
CA ILE A 128 -13.79 -13.09 19.01
C ILE A 128 -12.46 -12.89 19.71
N ASN A 129 -12.38 -11.99 20.70
CA ASN A 129 -11.11 -11.74 21.37
C ASN A 129 -10.67 -12.93 22.25
N LYS A 130 -11.61 -13.64 22.87
CA LYS A 130 -11.33 -14.88 23.63
C LYS A 130 -10.75 -15.97 22.72
N ASN A 131 -11.28 -16.11 21.51
CA ASN A 131 -10.90 -17.15 20.55
C ASN A 131 -9.93 -16.65 19.46
N ARG A 132 -9.40 -15.43 19.57
CA ARG A 132 -8.60 -14.75 18.54
C ARG A 132 -7.53 -15.65 17.95
N LYS A 133 -6.75 -16.29 18.82
CA LYS A 133 -5.62 -17.12 18.42
C LYS A 133 -6.10 -18.31 17.61
N VAL A 134 -7.12 -19.02 18.12
CA VAL A 134 -7.73 -20.17 17.43
C VAL A 134 -8.27 -19.77 16.06
N ILE A 135 -9.00 -18.65 15.95
CA ILE A 135 -9.54 -18.17 14.67
C ILE A 135 -8.44 -17.94 13.62
N VAL A 136 -7.30 -17.38 14.06
CA VAL A 136 -6.17 -17.11 13.16
C VAL A 136 -5.45 -18.42 12.81
N ASP A 137 -5.16 -19.26 13.81
CA ASP A 137 -4.45 -20.53 13.63
C ASP A 137 -5.25 -21.46 12.69
N ASP A 138 -6.57 -21.57 12.87
CA ASP A 138 -7.45 -22.35 11.99
C ASP A 138 -7.42 -21.84 10.54
N ALA A 139 -7.43 -20.52 10.35
CA ALA A 139 -7.33 -19.93 9.01
C ALA A 139 -5.97 -20.19 8.35
N LEU A 140 -4.88 -20.17 9.12
CA LEU A 140 -3.54 -20.44 8.61
C LEU A 140 -3.39 -21.90 8.17
N VAL A 141 -3.90 -22.86 8.95
CA VAL A 141 -3.90 -24.29 8.55
C VAL A 141 -4.61 -24.48 7.21
N ILE A 142 -5.79 -23.89 7.05
CA ILE A 142 -6.56 -23.99 5.79
C ILE A 142 -5.83 -23.34 4.60
N LEU A 143 -5.08 -22.26 4.86
CA LEU A 143 -4.28 -21.59 3.82
C LEU A 143 -3.00 -22.35 3.46
N GLU A 144 -2.38 -23.02 4.42
CA GLU A 144 -1.23 -23.90 4.19
C GLU A 144 -1.64 -25.10 3.33
N ASP A 145 -2.82 -25.68 3.59
CA ASP A 145 -3.39 -26.79 2.81
C ASP A 145 -3.79 -26.39 1.38
N SER A 146 -4.01 -25.10 1.10
CA SER A 146 -4.40 -24.62 -0.24
C SER A 146 -3.23 -24.39 -1.19
N GLU A 147 -1.99 -24.57 -0.71
CA GLU A 147 -0.74 -24.29 -1.42
C GLU A 147 -0.63 -22.84 -1.96
N MET A 148 -1.44 -21.92 -1.43
CA MET A 148 -1.40 -20.51 -1.81
C MET A 148 -0.21 -19.80 -1.17
N GLN A 149 0.45 -18.92 -1.92
CA GLN A 149 1.43 -18.00 -1.34
C GLN A 149 0.73 -16.86 -0.61
N PHE A 150 1.09 -16.66 0.66
CA PHE A 150 0.60 -15.55 1.46
C PHE A 150 1.67 -15.08 2.45
N SER A 151 1.46 -13.89 3.00
CA SER A 151 2.24 -13.32 4.09
C SER A 151 1.32 -12.89 5.22
N VAL A 152 1.81 -13.00 6.46
CA VAL A 152 1.07 -12.58 7.65
C VAL A 152 1.65 -11.28 8.17
N VAL A 153 0.81 -10.25 8.26
CA VAL A 153 1.19 -8.93 8.75
C VAL A 153 0.51 -8.64 10.08
N MET A 154 1.31 -8.20 11.04
CA MET A 154 0.86 -7.80 12.37
C MET A 154 0.50 -6.31 12.42
N ASN A 155 -0.78 -6.02 12.69
CA ASN A 155 -1.28 -4.67 12.94
C ASN A 155 -1.83 -4.58 14.37
N GLY A 156 -0.96 -4.17 15.29
CA GLY A 156 -1.26 -4.24 16.73
C GLY A 156 -1.37 -5.70 17.18
N ASN A 157 -2.54 -6.09 17.67
CA ASN A 157 -2.82 -7.49 18.07
C ASN A 157 -3.50 -8.31 16.98
N THR A 158 -3.82 -7.70 15.83
CA THR A 158 -4.57 -8.34 14.74
C THR A 158 -3.61 -8.88 13.69
N HIS A 159 -3.83 -10.13 13.29
CA HIS A 159 -3.15 -10.75 12.17
C HIS A 159 -3.97 -10.49 10.92
N THR A 160 -3.32 -9.98 9.89
CA THR A 160 -3.89 -9.74 8.58
C THR A 160 -3.13 -10.61 7.59
N ILE A 161 -3.85 -11.32 6.74
CA ILE A 161 -3.27 -12.22 5.75
C ILE A 161 -3.29 -11.48 4.41
N ILE A 162 -2.16 -11.48 3.72
CA ILE A 162 -1.96 -10.73 2.50
C ILE A 162 -1.44 -11.68 1.42
N THR A 163 -2.05 -11.63 0.24
CA THR A 163 -1.59 -12.36 -0.93
C THR A 163 -1.52 -11.43 -2.13
N ASP A 164 -0.45 -11.55 -2.91
CA ASP A 164 -0.29 -10.80 -4.13
C ASP A 164 -0.90 -11.58 -5.29
N THR A 165 -1.73 -10.89 -6.07
CA THR A 165 -2.34 -11.44 -7.29
C THR A 165 -1.87 -10.60 -8.48
N PRO A 166 -2.06 -11.10 -9.71
CA PRO A 166 -1.77 -10.32 -10.91
C PRO A 166 -2.55 -9.00 -11.01
N TYR A 167 -3.68 -8.89 -10.29
CA TYR A 167 -4.53 -7.71 -10.23
C TYR A 167 -4.37 -6.91 -8.93
N GLY A 168 -3.18 -7.00 -8.33
CA GLY A 168 -2.85 -6.34 -7.07
C GLY A 168 -3.10 -7.22 -5.84
N THR A 169 -2.93 -6.60 -4.68
CA THR A 169 -2.87 -7.31 -3.41
C THR A 169 -4.26 -7.49 -2.80
N THR A 170 -4.55 -8.72 -2.37
CA THR A 170 -5.78 -9.07 -1.67
C THR A 170 -5.48 -9.33 -0.20
N ILE A 171 -6.32 -8.76 0.67
CA ILE A 171 -6.19 -8.83 2.11
C ILE A 171 -7.35 -9.62 2.69
N PHE A 172 -7.04 -10.52 3.64
CA PHE A 172 -8.02 -11.18 4.48
C PHE A 172 -7.84 -10.80 5.95
N PHE A 173 -8.97 -10.52 6.61
CA PHE A 173 -9.06 -10.19 8.03
C PHE A 173 -9.80 -11.32 8.77
N PRO A 174 -9.07 -12.32 9.34
CA PRO A 174 -9.67 -13.51 9.92
C PRO A 174 -10.69 -13.22 11.02
N LEU A 175 -10.41 -12.23 11.87
CA LEU A 175 -11.24 -11.92 13.04
C LEU A 175 -12.61 -11.32 12.68
N THR A 176 -12.69 -10.63 11.55
CA THR A 176 -13.89 -9.91 11.11
C THR A 176 -14.50 -10.55 9.86
N LYS A 177 -13.87 -11.59 9.30
CA LYS A 177 -14.29 -12.29 8.08
C LYS A 177 -14.53 -11.31 6.92
N LYS A 178 -13.58 -10.39 6.75
CA LYS A 178 -13.59 -9.42 5.64
C LYS A 178 -12.47 -9.75 4.68
N ILE A 179 -12.77 -9.61 3.40
CA ILE A 179 -11.80 -9.69 2.31
C ILE A 179 -11.80 -8.32 1.63
N MET A 180 -10.61 -7.77 1.42
CA MET A 180 -10.42 -6.46 0.84
C MET A 180 -9.48 -6.54 -0.36
N ARG A 181 -9.82 -5.83 -1.42
CA ARG A 181 -8.95 -5.59 -2.57
C ARG A 181 -9.18 -4.16 -3.02
N HIS A 182 -8.13 -3.34 -3.01
CA HIS A 182 -8.23 -1.90 -3.29
C HIS A 182 -9.33 -1.22 -2.43
N CYS A 183 -10.21 -0.44 -3.04
CA CYS A 183 -11.34 0.22 -2.39
C CYS A 183 -12.61 -0.65 -2.28
N SER A 184 -12.50 -1.98 -2.42
CA SER A 184 -13.61 -2.93 -2.34
C SER A 184 -13.47 -3.85 -1.13
N ILE A 185 -14.58 -4.07 -0.42
CA ILE A 185 -14.67 -5.02 0.71
C ILE A 185 -15.86 -5.95 0.48
N ILE A 186 -15.62 -7.23 0.71
CA ILE A 186 -16.66 -8.25 0.77
C ILE A 186 -16.58 -9.02 2.11
N ASP A 187 -17.70 -9.61 2.50
CA ASP A 187 -17.76 -10.57 3.59
C ASP A 187 -17.36 -11.96 3.11
N GLY A 188 -16.56 -12.66 3.89
CA GLY A 188 -16.12 -14.02 3.56
C GLY A 188 -15.16 -14.58 4.61
N ASP A 189 -15.25 -15.89 4.83
CA ASP A 189 -14.26 -16.61 5.61
C ASP A 189 -13.03 -16.98 4.76
N VAL A 190 -12.14 -17.78 5.33
CA VAL A 190 -10.90 -18.21 4.66
C VAL A 190 -11.17 -19.00 3.36
N HIS A 191 -12.26 -19.75 3.27
CA HIS A 191 -12.60 -20.50 2.06
C HIS A 191 -13.04 -19.56 0.94
N VAL A 192 -13.87 -18.57 1.26
CA VAL A 192 -14.28 -17.52 0.31
C VAL A 192 -13.05 -16.75 -0.16
N PHE A 193 -12.11 -16.46 0.73
CA PHE A 193 -10.85 -15.80 0.38
C PHE A 193 -10.01 -16.62 -0.60
N ILE A 194 -9.81 -17.91 -0.32
CA ILE A 194 -9.08 -18.84 -1.22
C ILE A 194 -9.75 -18.89 -2.60
N GLN A 195 -11.07 -19.10 -2.64
CA GLN A 195 -11.82 -19.16 -3.90
C GLN A 195 -11.70 -17.85 -4.69
N TYR A 196 -11.78 -16.71 -4.01
CA TYR A 196 -11.66 -15.39 -4.63
C TYR A 196 -10.27 -15.19 -5.27
N VAL A 197 -9.21 -15.58 -4.57
CA VAL A 197 -7.83 -15.43 -5.08
C VAL A 197 -7.57 -16.38 -6.25
N GLN A 198 -8.01 -17.63 -6.14
CA GLN A 198 -7.92 -18.59 -7.25
C GLN A 198 -8.70 -18.11 -8.48
N TRP A 199 -9.90 -17.54 -8.27
CA TRP A 199 -10.67 -16.93 -9.34
C TRP A 199 -9.90 -15.79 -10.01
N LEU A 200 -9.27 -14.89 -9.26
CA LEU A 200 -8.42 -13.83 -9.82
C LEU A 200 -7.27 -14.41 -10.67
N GLN A 201 -6.60 -15.47 -10.21
CA GLN A 201 -5.53 -16.12 -10.96
C GLN A 201 -6.01 -16.75 -12.28
N CYS A 202 -7.18 -17.40 -12.26
CA CYS A 202 -7.80 -17.95 -13.45
C CYS A 202 -8.13 -16.85 -14.46
N GLN A 203 -8.72 -15.74 -14.00
CA GLN A 203 -9.07 -14.64 -14.88
C GLN A 203 -7.85 -13.96 -15.52
N TRP A 204 -6.72 -13.90 -14.80
CA TRP A 204 -5.46 -13.43 -15.37
C TRP A 204 -4.94 -14.35 -16.47
N THR A 205 -5.04 -15.66 -16.25
CA THR A 205 -4.66 -16.68 -17.24
C THR A 205 -5.50 -16.56 -18.51
N GLU A 206 -6.79 -16.27 -18.35
CA GLU A 206 -7.74 -15.99 -19.44
C GLU A 206 -7.59 -14.56 -20.03
N ARG A 207 -6.66 -13.75 -19.49
CA ARG A 207 -6.38 -12.36 -19.86
C ARG A 207 -7.62 -11.47 -19.85
N ASN A 208 -8.36 -11.46 -18.75
CA ASN A 208 -9.47 -10.53 -18.56
C ASN A 208 -8.97 -9.19 -17.98
N PRO A 209 -8.77 -8.13 -18.80
CA PRO A 209 -8.18 -6.87 -18.32
C PRO A 209 -9.14 -6.06 -17.44
N PHE A 210 -10.45 -6.31 -17.49
CA PHE A 210 -11.48 -5.50 -16.82
C PHE A 210 -11.54 -5.72 -15.30
N ILE A 211 -10.79 -6.68 -14.78
CA ILE A 211 -10.69 -6.97 -13.34
C ILE A 211 -9.70 -6.05 -12.64
N ASP A 212 -8.83 -5.42 -13.43
CA ASP A 212 -7.86 -4.42 -12.99
C ASP A 212 -8.56 -3.06 -12.85
N CYS A 213 -9.49 -2.96 -11.90
CA CYS A 213 -10.20 -1.72 -11.61
C CYS A 213 -9.28 -0.74 -10.86
N TYR A 214 -8.20 -0.32 -11.53
CA TYR A 214 -7.50 0.94 -11.28
C TYR A 214 -8.21 2.12 -11.98
N GLU A 215 -9.32 1.88 -12.70
CA GLU A 215 -10.18 2.96 -13.18
C GLU A 215 -10.86 3.64 -11.99
N VAL A 216 -10.40 4.86 -11.72
CA VAL A 216 -11.01 5.88 -10.87
C VAL A 216 -12.44 6.18 -11.33
#